data_AF-A0A8C6GKR8-F1
#
_entry.id   AF-A0A8C6GKR8-F1
#
_cell.length_a   1.000
_cell.length_b   1.000
_cell.length_c   1.000
_cell.angle_alpha   90.00
_cell.angle_beta   90.00
_cell.angle_gamma   90.00
#
_symmetry.space_group_name_H-M   'P 1'
#
loop_
_entity.id
_entity.type
_entity.pdbx_description
1 polymer ?
#
loop_
_entity_poly.entity_id
_entity_poly.type
_entity_poly.pdbx_seq_one_letter_code
_entity_poly.pdbx_strand_id
1 'polypeptide(L)'
;AGGLKGFLTVDNTCSQSTSAKRKKQHKKYRSVISDIFDGTVISSVQCLTCDRVSVTLETFQDLSLPIPGKEDLAKLHSSSHPTIVKAGSCGEAYAPQGWIAFFMEYVKRFVVSCVPSWFWGPVVTLQDCLAAFFARDELKGKELYWLRNGVKFCKVQKFPEILCIHLKRFRHELMFSTKISTHVSFPLEGLDLQPFLAKDSPAQIVTYDLLSVICHHGTASSGHYIAYCRNNLNNLWYEFDDQSVTEVSESTVQNAEAYVLFYRKSSEEAQKERRRISNLLNIMEPSLLQFYISRQWLNKFKTFAEPGPISNNDFLCIHGGIPPRKASYIEDLVLMLPQNIWDNLYSRYGGGPAVNHLYICHTCQIELEKIEKRRKTELEIFIRLNRAFQEEDSPATFYCISMQWFREWESFVKGKDGDPPGPIDNTKIAVTKCGNVMLKQGADSGQISEETWNFLQSIYGGGPEVILRPPVVHVDPDVLQAEEKIEVETRSL
;
A
#
# COMPACT_ATOMS: atom_id res chain seq x y z
N ALA A 1 -26.00 71.11 -0.91
CA ALA A 1 -24.98 72.16 -0.69
C ALA A 1 -23.86 71.56 0.15
N GLY A 2 -22.60 71.72 -0.30
CA GLY A 2 -21.38 71.19 0.32
C GLY A 2 -21.08 69.73 -0.08
N GLY A 3 -19.95 69.34 -0.67
CA GLY A 3 -18.61 69.95 -0.74
C GLY A 3 -17.60 68.87 -0.32
N LEU A 4 -16.90 68.24 -1.27
CA LEU A 4 -15.47 68.44 -1.57
C LEU A 4 -14.46 67.57 -0.76
N LYS A 5 -13.86 66.65 -1.53
CA LYS A 5 -12.49 66.08 -1.51
C LYS A 5 -11.43 66.74 -0.59
N GLY A 6 -10.55 65.87 -0.06
CA GLY A 6 -9.15 66.18 0.32
C GLY A 6 -8.52 65.01 1.10
N PHE A 7 -7.76 64.11 0.48
CA PHE A 7 -6.29 64.15 0.22
C PHE A 7 -5.47 63.31 1.25
N LEU A 8 -4.94 62.20 0.72
CA LEU A 8 -3.65 61.51 0.97
C LEU A 8 -2.98 61.56 2.36
N THR A 9 -2.70 60.37 2.90
CA THR A 9 -1.34 60.02 3.36
C THR A 9 -1.03 58.55 3.04
N VAL A 10 0.17 58.36 2.52
CA VAL A 10 0.81 57.11 2.06
C VAL A 10 1.23 56.29 3.26
N ASP A 11 0.95 54.98 3.27
CA ASP A 11 1.67 54.03 4.10
C ASP A 11 2.15 52.83 3.27
N ASN A 12 3.45 52.60 3.37
CA ASN A 12 4.24 51.56 2.73
C ASN A 12 3.73 50.16 3.10
N THR A 13 3.37 49.36 2.09
CA THR A 13 3.31 47.89 2.25
C THR A 13 4.24 47.22 1.25
N CYS A 14 5.36 46.75 1.79
CA CYS A 14 6.28 45.80 1.17
C CYS A 14 5.50 44.54 0.74
N SER A 15 5.45 44.29 -0.57
CA SER A 15 4.85 43.10 -1.16
C SER A 15 5.75 41.87 -0.89
N GLN A 16 5.48 41.15 0.20
CA GLN A 16 6.04 39.82 0.38
C GLN A 16 5.24 38.82 -0.47
N SER A 17 5.86 38.38 -1.56
CA SER A 17 5.40 37.26 -2.38
C SER A 17 5.44 35.96 -1.56
N THR A 18 4.30 35.56 -0.99
CA THR A 18 4.16 34.25 -0.34
C THR A 18 4.07 33.18 -1.42
N SER A 19 5.19 32.48 -1.68
CA SER A 19 5.17 31.27 -2.48
C SER A 19 4.37 30.18 -1.74
N ALA A 20 3.21 29.83 -2.29
CA ALA A 20 2.40 28.74 -1.79
C ALA A 20 3.18 27.42 -1.96
N LYS A 21 3.82 26.94 -0.89
CA LYS A 21 4.36 25.57 -0.84
C LYS A 21 3.17 24.61 -0.99
N ARG A 22 3.00 24.04 -2.20
CA ARG A 22 2.12 22.89 -2.45
C ARG A 22 2.51 21.79 -1.46
N LYS A 23 1.70 21.57 -0.41
CA LYS A 23 1.77 20.36 0.41
C LYS A 23 1.59 19.19 -0.55
N LYS A 24 2.63 18.37 -0.74
CA LYS A 24 2.51 17.07 -1.40
C LYS A 24 1.42 16.31 -0.63
N GLN A 25 0.23 16.17 -1.21
CA GLN A 25 -0.75 15.22 -0.69
C GLN A 25 -0.08 13.85 -0.72
N HIS A 26 0.11 13.23 0.46
CA HIS A 26 0.51 11.84 0.53
C HIS A 26 -0.56 11.03 -0.21
N LYS A 27 -0.19 10.43 -1.36
CA LYS A 27 -1.07 9.49 -2.05
C LYS A 27 -1.34 8.33 -1.09
N LYS A 28 -2.58 8.19 -0.63
CA LYS A 28 -3.01 7.05 0.18
C LYS A 28 -3.16 5.87 -0.76
N TYR A 29 -2.16 4.98 -0.77
CA TYR A 29 -2.23 3.75 -1.54
C TYR A 29 -3.22 2.81 -0.85
N ARG A 30 -4.23 2.36 -1.58
CA ARG A 30 -5.21 1.38 -1.11
C ARG A 30 -5.22 0.21 -2.09
N SER A 31 -5.00 -0.98 -1.58
CA SER A 31 -5.05 -2.25 -2.29
C SER A 31 -5.82 -3.29 -1.46
N VAL A 32 -6.05 -4.46 -2.05
CA VAL A 32 -6.60 -5.62 -1.33
C VAL A 32 -5.72 -6.00 -0.13
N ILE A 33 -4.39 -5.85 -0.24
CA ILE A 33 -3.46 -6.13 0.86
C ILE A 33 -3.69 -5.15 2.00
N SER A 34 -3.79 -3.85 1.72
CA SER A 34 -4.06 -2.86 2.77
C SER A 34 -5.45 -3.02 3.40
N ASP A 35 -6.44 -3.52 2.64
CA ASP A 35 -7.78 -3.75 3.20
C ASP A 35 -7.79 -4.96 4.15
N ILE A 36 -6.91 -5.95 3.94
CA ILE A 36 -6.87 -7.20 4.69
C ILE A 36 -5.92 -7.12 5.88
N PHE A 37 -4.68 -6.63 5.67
CA PHE A 37 -3.56 -6.78 6.59
C PHE A 37 -3.13 -5.49 7.30
N ASP A 38 -3.52 -4.31 6.82
CA ASP A 38 -3.06 -3.07 7.45
C ASP A 38 -3.76 -2.85 8.80
N GLY A 39 -2.97 -2.97 9.87
CA GLY A 39 -3.25 -2.41 11.18
C GLY A 39 -2.63 -1.02 11.35
N THR A 40 -2.88 -0.39 12.49
CA THR A 40 -2.25 0.88 12.85
C THR A 40 -1.83 0.85 14.31
N VAL A 41 -0.58 1.21 14.58
CA VAL A 41 0.01 1.37 15.91
C VAL A 41 0.22 2.85 16.19
N ILE A 42 -0.04 3.24 17.44
CA ILE A 42 0.40 4.50 18.01
C ILE A 42 1.69 4.24 18.78
N SER A 43 2.77 4.86 18.34
CA SER A 43 4.06 4.87 19.01
C SER A 43 4.27 6.23 19.70
N SER A 44 4.51 6.24 21.01
CA SER A 44 4.88 7.44 21.75
C SER A 44 6.30 7.30 22.27
N VAL A 45 7.18 8.22 21.87
CA VAL A 45 8.57 8.27 22.34
C VAL A 45 8.73 9.48 23.24
N GLN A 46 9.07 9.25 24.51
CA GLN A 46 9.45 10.30 25.45
C GLN A 46 10.97 10.40 25.51
N CYS A 47 11.50 11.58 25.17
CA CYS A 47 12.91 11.89 25.37
C CYS A 47 13.20 12.02 26.88
N LEU A 48 14.14 11.24 27.41
CA LEU A 48 14.51 11.31 28.82
C LEU A 48 15.42 12.51 29.15
N THR A 49 15.83 13.29 28.16
CA THR A 49 16.70 14.47 28.35
C THR A 49 15.92 15.78 28.36
N CYS A 50 14.85 15.89 27.57
CA CYS A 50 14.06 17.12 27.46
C CYS A 50 12.56 16.92 27.70
N ASP A 51 12.14 15.72 28.13
CA ASP A 51 10.76 15.31 28.39
C ASP A 51 9.76 15.51 27.24
N ARG A 52 10.25 15.86 26.04
CA ARG A 52 9.41 15.97 24.86
C ARG A 52 8.88 14.59 24.47
N VAL A 53 7.57 14.50 24.32
CA VAL A 53 6.87 13.33 23.78
C VAL A 53 6.58 13.56 22.31
N SER A 54 6.99 12.61 21.47
CA SER A 54 6.60 12.55 20.06
C SER A 54 5.70 11.35 19.84
N VAL A 55 4.53 11.59 19.25
CA VAL A 55 3.56 10.54 18.89
C VAL A 55 3.59 10.33 17.38
N THR A 56 3.75 9.09 16.94
CA THR A 56 3.69 8.68 15.54
C THR A 56 2.61 7.64 15.33
N LEU A 57 1.92 7.72 14.20
CA LEU A 57 1.00 6.70 13.71
C LEU A 57 1.69 5.92 12.61
N GLU A 58 1.79 4.61 12.81
CA GLU A 58 2.52 3.71 11.91
C GLU A 58 1.58 2.59 11.48
N THR A 59 1.53 2.34 10.17
CA THR A 59 0.84 1.18 9.60
C THR A 59 1.72 -0.05 9.72
N PHE A 60 1.15 -1.19 10.09
CA PHE A 60 1.84 -2.48 10.12
C PHE A 60 1.01 -3.53 9.36
N GLN A 61 1.68 -4.52 8.79
CA GLN A 61 1.03 -5.66 8.10
C GLN A 61 1.22 -6.98 8.84
N ASP A 62 2.25 -7.06 9.69
CA ASP A 62 2.52 -8.16 10.60
C ASP A 62 2.98 -7.63 11.96
N LEU A 63 2.81 -8.47 12.99
CA LEU A 63 3.43 -8.28 14.29
C LEU A 63 4.53 -9.31 14.48
N SER A 64 5.77 -8.86 14.44
CA SER A 64 6.95 -9.69 14.68
C SER A 64 7.30 -9.71 16.18
N LEU A 65 6.78 -10.70 16.90
CA LEU A 65 6.85 -10.81 18.36
C LEU A 65 8.15 -11.49 18.84
N PRO A 66 8.79 -10.96 19.89
CA PRO A 66 9.85 -11.68 20.59
C PRO A 66 9.28 -12.85 21.39
N ILE A 67 10.06 -13.92 21.53
CA ILE A 67 9.75 -15.02 22.46
C ILE A 67 10.51 -14.75 23.76
N PRO A 68 9.81 -14.43 24.87
CA PRO A 68 10.46 -14.07 26.13
C PRO A 68 11.20 -15.27 26.74
N GLY A 69 12.38 -15.03 27.32
CA GLY A 69 13.10 -16.03 28.11
C GLY A 69 12.49 -16.20 29.50
N LYS A 70 12.98 -17.18 30.27
CA LYS A 70 12.48 -17.46 31.64
C LYS A 70 12.50 -16.23 32.56
N GLU A 71 13.55 -15.42 32.48
CA GLU A 71 13.70 -14.20 33.31
C GLU A 71 12.73 -13.10 32.89
N ASP A 72 12.51 -12.93 31.59
CA ASP A 72 11.60 -11.92 31.06
C ASP A 72 10.14 -12.28 31.39
N LEU A 73 9.79 -13.56 31.32
CA LEU A 73 8.52 -14.09 31.80
C LEU A 73 8.29 -13.76 33.28
N ALA A 74 9.29 -13.99 34.14
CA ALA A 74 9.19 -13.66 35.55
C ALA A 74 9.00 -12.15 35.78
N LYS A 75 9.64 -11.27 35.00
CA LYS A 75 9.45 -9.82 35.07
C LYS A 75 8.04 -9.41 34.59
N LEU A 76 7.58 -9.96 33.49
CA LEU A 76 6.23 -9.72 32.97
C LEU A 76 5.16 -10.14 34.00
N HIS A 77 5.35 -11.28 34.66
CA HIS A 77 4.42 -11.82 35.65
C HIS A 77 4.54 -11.18 37.03
N SER A 78 5.68 -10.55 37.36
CA SER A 78 5.87 -9.83 38.64
C SER A 78 5.49 -8.35 38.56
N SER A 79 5.66 -7.72 37.39
CA SER A 79 5.27 -6.32 37.14
C SER A 79 3.76 -6.05 37.21
N SER A 80 2.95 -7.11 37.31
CA SER A 80 1.50 -7.07 37.52
C SER A 80 1.06 -7.13 39.01
N HIS A 81 2.01 -7.14 39.97
CA HIS A 81 1.73 -6.95 41.40
C HIS A 81 2.12 -5.53 41.88
N PRO A 82 1.24 -4.79 42.60
CA PRO A 82 1.53 -3.43 43.01
C PRO A 82 2.53 -3.44 44.18
N THR A 83 3.80 -3.17 43.88
CA THR A 83 4.78 -2.84 44.93
C THR A 83 4.68 -1.36 45.23
N ILE A 84 4.13 -1.05 46.41
CA ILE A 84 4.07 0.29 46.98
C ILE A 84 5.50 0.80 47.20
N VAL A 85 5.91 1.81 46.45
CA VAL A 85 7.04 2.67 46.80
C VAL A 85 6.53 4.10 46.93
N LYS A 86 6.58 4.61 48.16
CA LYS A 86 6.17 5.97 48.55
C LYS A 86 7.21 6.98 48.06
N ALA A 87 6.83 7.93 47.21
CA ALA A 87 7.45 9.26 47.12
C ALA A 87 6.53 10.28 46.41
N GLY A 88 6.16 11.34 47.13
CA GLY A 88 6.04 12.72 46.64
C GLY A 88 5.03 13.08 45.54
N SER A 89 3.86 13.53 45.98
CA SER A 89 2.82 14.36 45.32
C SER A 89 3.23 15.22 44.09
N CYS A 90 2.54 15.02 42.96
CA CYS A 90 1.63 16.01 42.34
C CYS A 90 0.92 15.46 41.07
N GLY A 91 -0.42 15.50 41.03
CA GLY A 91 -1.23 15.44 39.80
C GLY A 91 -2.05 14.15 39.56
N GLU A 92 -3.32 14.18 39.99
CA GLU A 92 -4.47 13.31 39.71
C GLU A 92 -4.26 11.87 39.20
N ALA A 93 -4.57 10.93 40.09
CA ALA A 93 -4.38 9.50 39.98
C ALA A 93 -5.43 8.80 39.10
N TYR A 94 -4.96 8.09 38.09
CA TYR A 94 -5.64 6.95 37.50
C TYR A 94 -5.81 5.86 38.57
N ALA A 95 -7.06 5.59 38.96
CA ALA A 95 -7.39 4.39 39.72
C ALA A 95 -7.34 3.16 38.78
N PRO A 96 -6.58 2.10 39.10
CA PRO A 96 -6.69 0.84 38.40
C PRO A 96 -7.89 0.08 38.97
N GLN A 97 -9.03 0.09 38.28
CA GLN A 97 -10.07 -0.89 38.57
C GLN A 97 -9.55 -2.28 38.14
N GLY A 98 -9.52 -3.18 39.12
CA GLY A 98 -8.92 -4.50 39.03
C GLY A 98 -9.62 -5.42 38.04
N TRP A 99 -8.94 -5.66 36.92
CA TRP A 99 -9.12 -6.76 35.98
C TRP A 99 -8.93 -8.18 36.56
N ILE A 100 -8.37 -8.31 37.77
CA ILE A 100 -8.05 -9.61 38.40
C ILE A 100 -9.33 -10.38 38.81
N ALA A 101 -10.49 -9.73 38.91
CA ALA A 101 -11.76 -10.42 39.09
C ALA A 101 -12.24 -11.15 37.81
N PHE A 102 -11.87 -10.66 36.62
CA PHE A 102 -12.25 -11.26 35.33
C PHE A 102 -11.30 -12.38 34.88
N PHE A 103 -10.01 -12.25 35.19
CA PHE A 103 -8.96 -13.21 34.80
C PHE A 103 -9.18 -14.61 35.41
N MET A 104 -9.76 -14.68 36.61
CA MET A 104 -10.05 -15.94 37.31
C MET A 104 -11.35 -16.62 36.87
N GLU A 105 -12.25 -15.92 36.16
CA GLU A 105 -13.54 -16.49 35.73
C GLU A 105 -13.44 -17.22 34.37
N TYR A 106 -12.51 -16.80 33.51
CA TYR A 106 -12.19 -17.47 32.25
C TYR A 106 -11.41 -18.78 32.46
N VAL A 107 -10.47 -18.80 33.42
CA VAL A 107 -9.69 -20.01 33.78
C VAL A 107 -10.56 -21.08 34.47
N LYS A 108 -11.67 -20.69 35.11
CA LYS A 108 -12.53 -21.61 35.86
C LYS A 108 -13.43 -22.49 34.99
N ARG A 109 -13.53 -22.24 33.68
CA ARG A 109 -14.49 -22.92 32.80
C ARG A 109 -13.89 -24.02 31.92
N PHE A 110 -12.61 -24.36 32.06
CA PHE A 110 -11.97 -25.33 31.14
C PHE A 110 -11.08 -26.43 31.76
N VAL A 111 -11.02 -26.64 33.09
CA VAL A 111 -10.13 -27.69 33.63
C VAL A 111 -10.79 -28.54 34.73
N VAL A 112 -11.37 -29.66 34.30
CA VAL A 112 -11.33 -30.95 35.02
C VAL A 112 -10.38 -31.80 34.16
N SER A 113 -9.15 -32.13 34.54
CA SER A 113 -8.76 -33.00 35.64
C SER A 113 -7.23 -32.95 35.83
N CYS A 114 -6.81 -32.61 37.04
CA CYS A 114 -5.63 -33.10 37.78
C CYS A 114 -4.40 -33.62 37.00
N VAL A 115 -3.52 -32.71 36.58
CA VAL A 115 -2.06 -32.87 36.73
C VAL A 115 -1.53 -31.52 37.23
N PRO A 116 -0.82 -31.44 38.38
CA PRO A 116 -0.41 -30.14 38.90
C PRO A 116 0.67 -29.52 38.01
N SER A 117 0.48 -28.25 37.67
CA SER A 117 1.27 -27.40 36.77
C SER A 117 2.71 -27.11 37.23
N TRP A 118 3.19 -27.77 38.28
CA TRP A 118 4.55 -27.63 38.83
C TRP A 118 5.59 -28.60 38.23
N PHE A 119 5.17 -29.60 37.46
CA PHE A 119 6.07 -30.63 36.92
C PHE A 119 6.65 -30.23 35.55
N TRP A 120 5.99 -29.29 34.87
CA TRP A 120 6.42 -28.66 33.63
C TRP A 120 6.52 -27.16 33.92
N GLY A 121 7.68 -26.54 33.71
CA GLY A 121 7.87 -25.11 33.95
C GLY A 121 6.85 -24.23 33.19
N PRO A 122 6.76 -22.93 33.48
CA PRO A 122 5.73 -22.06 32.90
C PRO A 122 5.77 -22.11 31.37
N VAL A 123 4.65 -22.53 30.78
CA VAL A 123 4.46 -22.58 29.32
C VAL A 123 4.39 -21.13 28.81
N VAL A 124 5.16 -20.81 27.77
CA VAL A 124 5.12 -19.49 27.13
C VAL A 124 3.85 -19.40 26.30
N THR A 125 3.02 -18.38 26.52
CA THR A 125 1.80 -18.15 25.74
C THR A 125 2.01 -17.09 24.66
N LEU A 126 1.16 -17.09 23.64
CA LEU A 126 1.12 -16.02 22.64
C LEU A 126 0.83 -14.66 23.27
N GLN A 127 0.02 -14.64 24.33
CA GLN A 127 -0.27 -13.45 25.13
C GLN A 127 0.99 -12.92 25.82
N ASP A 128 1.88 -13.79 26.33
CA ASP A 128 3.17 -13.37 26.88
C ASP A 128 4.05 -12.72 25.81
N CYS A 129 4.09 -13.28 24.60
CA CYS A 129 4.83 -12.71 23.46
C CYS A 129 4.28 -11.33 23.04
N LEU A 130 2.95 -11.18 23.01
CA LEU A 130 2.28 -9.90 22.75
C LEU A 130 2.58 -8.89 23.87
N ALA A 131 2.49 -9.32 25.14
CA ALA A 131 2.82 -8.48 26.28
C ALA A 131 4.27 -8.01 26.25
N ALA A 132 5.22 -8.89 25.88
CA ALA A 132 6.62 -8.52 25.68
C ALA A 132 6.79 -7.50 24.54
N PHE A 133 6.09 -7.66 23.41
CA PHE A 133 6.15 -6.72 22.29
C PHE A 133 5.61 -5.32 22.63
N PHE A 134 4.51 -5.26 23.40
CA PHE A 134 3.89 -3.99 23.82
C PHE A 134 4.42 -3.47 25.16
N ALA A 135 5.37 -4.18 25.78
CA ALA A 135 6.03 -3.72 26.99
C ALA A 135 6.86 -2.45 26.72
N ARG A 136 7.13 -1.70 27.79
CA ARG A 136 7.91 -0.48 27.74
C ARG A 136 9.37 -0.80 27.34
N ASP A 137 9.77 -0.33 26.16
CA ASP A 137 11.16 -0.44 25.71
C ASP A 137 11.96 0.81 26.08
N GLU A 138 13.09 0.61 26.76
CA GLU A 138 14.11 1.64 26.93
C GLU A 138 14.99 1.68 25.67
N LEU A 139 14.85 2.73 24.87
CA LEU A 139 15.71 2.94 23.71
C LEU A 139 17.10 3.36 24.20
N LYS A 140 18.06 2.43 24.16
CA LYS A 140 19.49 2.70 24.42
C LYS A 140 20.27 2.62 23.11
N GLY A 141 20.83 3.76 22.68
CA GLY A 141 21.89 3.95 21.69
C GLY A 141 22.16 2.87 20.62
N LYS A 142 21.57 3.06 19.44
CA LYS A 142 22.14 2.96 18.06
C LYS A 142 21.03 3.06 16.99
N GLU A 143 19.76 2.99 17.39
CA GLU A 143 18.62 3.00 16.45
C GLU A 143 17.99 4.38 16.15
N LEU A 144 18.44 5.49 16.74
CA LEU A 144 18.01 6.82 16.31
C LEU A 144 19.17 7.83 16.34
N TYR A 145 19.44 8.46 15.20
CA TYR A 145 20.52 9.44 15.00
C TYR A 145 20.41 10.71 15.86
N TRP A 146 19.33 10.93 16.62
CA TRP A 146 19.06 12.22 17.30
C TRP A 146 18.55 12.13 18.75
N LEU A 147 18.25 10.94 19.28
CA LEU A 147 17.75 10.76 20.65
C LEU A 147 18.56 9.67 21.36
N ARG A 148 19.48 10.09 22.24
CA ARG A 148 20.43 9.17 22.90
C ARG A 148 19.81 8.36 24.04
N ASN A 149 18.71 8.83 24.65
CA ASN A 149 17.97 8.15 25.72
C ASN A 149 16.47 8.46 25.62
N GLY A 150 15.63 7.46 25.38
CA GLY A 150 14.17 7.64 25.29
C GLY A 150 13.40 6.39 25.70
N VAL A 151 12.13 6.57 26.01
CA VAL A 151 11.22 5.45 26.32
C VAL A 151 10.16 5.39 25.22
N LYS A 152 9.98 4.21 24.63
CA LYS A 152 8.93 3.98 23.63
C LYS A 152 7.76 3.24 24.27
N PHE A 153 6.56 3.74 24.02
CA PHE A 153 5.29 3.10 24.31
C PHE A 153 4.56 2.81 23.00
N CYS A 154 3.96 1.64 22.91
CA CYS A 154 3.28 1.15 21.71
C CYS A 154 1.90 0.64 22.11
N LYS A 155 0.85 1.10 21.43
CA LYS A 155 -0.51 0.55 21.52
C LYS A 155 -1.11 0.45 20.13
N VAL A 156 -2.01 -0.51 19.93
CA VAL A 156 -2.67 -0.67 18.63
C VAL A 156 -3.88 0.27 18.56
N GLN A 157 -3.90 1.13 17.55
CA GLN A 157 -5.07 1.97 17.25
C GLN A 157 -6.15 1.22 16.49
N LYS A 158 -5.74 0.36 15.55
CA LYS A 158 -6.65 -0.46 14.76
C LYS A 158 -5.99 -1.78 14.42
N PHE A 159 -6.65 -2.89 14.72
CA PHE A 159 -6.22 -4.20 14.24
C PHE A 159 -6.76 -4.50 12.83
N PRO A 160 -6.01 -5.24 12.00
CA PRO A 160 -6.40 -5.62 10.64
C PRO A 160 -7.47 -6.70 10.63
N GLU A 161 -8.14 -6.92 9.50
CA GLU A 161 -9.12 -8.02 9.38
C GLU A 161 -8.45 -9.38 9.55
N ILE A 162 -7.29 -9.55 8.91
CA ILE A 162 -6.41 -10.70 9.11
C ILE A 162 -5.12 -10.22 9.77
N LEU A 163 -4.87 -10.71 10.99
CA LEU A 163 -3.66 -10.44 11.74
C LEU A 163 -2.60 -11.49 11.43
N CYS A 164 -1.50 -11.06 10.84
CA CYS A 164 -0.30 -11.86 10.69
C CYS A 164 0.60 -11.68 11.92
N ILE A 165 0.93 -12.77 12.61
CA ILE A 165 1.82 -12.77 13.76
C ILE A 165 3.03 -13.64 13.42
N HIS A 166 4.21 -13.04 13.42
CA HIS A 166 5.48 -13.74 13.25
C HIS A 166 6.16 -13.90 14.62
N LEU A 167 6.53 -15.13 14.98
CA LEU A 167 7.33 -15.40 16.17
C LEU A 167 8.82 -15.37 15.80
N LYS A 168 9.59 -14.43 16.35
CA LYS A 168 11.02 -14.23 16.06
C LYS A 168 11.88 -15.38 16.61
N ARG A 169 11.84 -16.54 15.94
CA ARG A 169 12.57 -17.75 16.34
C ARG A 169 14.04 -17.73 15.97
N PHE A 170 14.41 -17.05 14.89
CA PHE A 170 15.80 -17.03 14.42
C PHE A 170 16.56 -15.85 15.00
N ARG A 171 17.72 -16.15 15.61
CA ARG A 171 18.69 -15.15 16.05
C ARG A 171 19.94 -15.32 15.23
N HIS A 172 20.36 -14.24 14.57
CA HIS A 172 21.60 -14.19 13.80
C HIS A 172 22.61 -13.36 14.58
N GLU A 173 23.64 -14.03 15.09
CA GLU A 173 24.81 -13.39 15.67
C GLU A 173 25.98 -13.50 14.69
N LEU A 174 27.02 -12.68 14.85
CA LEU A 174 28.09 -12.48 13.86
C LEU A 174 28.75 -13.77 13.34
N MET A 175 28.78 -14.85 14.13
CA MET A 175 29.38 -16.14 13.74
C MET A 175 28.41 -17.32 13.74
N PHE A 176 27.17 -17.16 14.23
CA PHE A 176 26.24 -18.30 14.35
C PHE A 176 24.79 -17.86 14.24
N SER A 177 23.97 -18.76 13.72
CA SER A 177 22.51 -18.60 13.67
C SER A 177 21.87 -19.67 14.54
N THR A 178 21.00 -19.27 15.46
CA THR A 178 20.28 -20.20 16.36
C THR A 178 18.76 -20.08 16.16
N LYS A 179 18.05 -21.19 16.38
CA LYS A 179 16.59 -21.23 16.38
C LYS A 179 16.10 -21.45 17.81
N ILE A 180 15.16 -20.61 18.26
CA ILE A 180 14.42 -20.78 19.50
C ILE A 180 13.38 -21.90 19.31
N SER A 181 13.62 -23.04 19.98
CA SER A 181 12.74 -24.21 19.99
C SER A 181 11.65 -24.16 21.07
N THR A 182 11.58 -23.09 21.87
CA THR A 182 10.55 -22.92 22.90
C THR A 182 9.16 -23.04 22.29
N HIS A 183 8.35 -23.96 22.81
CA HIS A 183 6.94 -24.07 22.47
C HIS A 183 6.21 -22.83 22.95
N VAL A 184 5.39 -22.25 22.07
CA VAL A 184 4.53 -21.11 22.38
C VAL A 184 3.10 -21.61 22.24
N SER A 185 2.34 -21.61 23.34
CA SER A 185 0.94 -21.97 23.33
C SER A 185 0.10 -20.85 22.73
N PHE A 186 -0.78 -21.16 21.78
CA PHE A 186 -1.66 -20.21 21.11
C PHE A 186 -3.10 -20.78 21.02
N PRO A 187 -4.13 -19.94 21.18
CA PRO A 187 -5.52 -20.38 21.08
C PRO A 187 -5.96 -20.57 19.62
N LEU A 188 -6.77 -21.59 19.33
CA LEU A 188 -7.36 -21.75 18.00
C LEU A 188 -8.54 -20.81 17.76
N GLU A 189 -9.26 -20.45 18.83
CA GLU A 189 -10.44 -19.56 18.79
C GLU A 189 -10.39 -18.61 19.99
N GLY A 190 -10.96 -17.41 19.83
CA GLY A 190 -11.12 -16.48 20.94
C GLY A 190 -9.84 -15.80 21.44
N LEU A 191 -8.84 -15.57 20.59
CA LEU A 191 -7.69 -14.73 20.93
C LEU A 191 -8.15 -13.30 21.22
N ASP A 192 -8.10 -12.88 22.48
CA ASP A 192 -8.45 -11.53 22.91
C ASP A 192 -7.26 -10.56 22.82
N LEU A 193 -7.39 -9.52 21.99
CA LEU A 193 -6.40 -8.46 21.83
C LEU A 193 -6.78 -7.13 22.51
N GLN A 194 -7.90 -7.10 23.24
CA GLN A 194 -8.35 -5.93 24.01
C GLN A 194 -7.25 -5.29 24.88
N PRO A 195 -6.37 -6.04 25.58
CA PRO A 195 -5.34 -5.44 26.43
C PRO A 195 -4.32 -4.56 25.69
N PHE A 196 -4.15 -4.78 24.38
CA PHE A 196 -3.16 -4.11 23.55
C PHE A 196 -3.75 -2.95 22.73
N LEU A 197 -5.08 -2.79 22.76
CA LEU A 197 -5.79 -1.70 22.09
C LEU A 197 -5.57 -0.36 22.82
N ALA A 198 -5.44 0.72 22.05
CA ALA A 198 -5.45 2.09 22.57
C ALA A 198 -6.85 2.44 23.12
N LYS A 199 -6.91 3.21 24.23
CA LYS A 199 -8.16 3.52 24.93
C LYS A 199 -9.14 4.34 24.09
N ASP A 200 -8.61 5.15 23.19
CA ASP A 200 -9.30 6.04 22.25
C ASP A 200 -9.52 5.38 20.88
N SER A 201 -9.28 4.08 20.77
CA SER A 201 -9.55 3.34 19.54
C SER A 201 -11.06 3.25 19.29
N PRO A 202 -11.52 3.50 18.05
CA PRO A 202 -12.90 3.26 17.64
C PRO A 202 -13.20 1.79 17.35
N ALA A 203 -12.21 0.88 17.48
CA ALA A 203 -12.37 -0.52 17.13
C ALA A 203 -13.36 -1.23 18.05
N GLN A 204 -14.32 -1.94 17.45
CA GLN A 204 -15.36 -2.65 18.19
C GLN A 204 -15.06 -4.14 18.34
N ILE A 205 -14.23 -4.70 17.45
CA ILE A 205 -13.94 -6.14 17.38
C ILE A 205 -12.43 -6.35 17.50
N VAL A 206 -12.05 -7.07 18.55
CA VAL A 206 -10.65 -7.39 18.89
C VAL A 206 -10.42 -8.87 19.21
N THR A 207 -11.44 -9.70 19.01
CA THR A 207 -11.34 -11.16 19.17
C THR A 207 -10.99 -11.79 17.85
N TYR A 208 -10.10 -12.78 17.88
CA TYR A 208 -9.59 -13.44 16.68
C TYR A 208 -9.61 -14.97 16.77
N ASP A 209 -9.88 -15.61 15.63
CA ASP A 209 -9.79 -17.07 15.47
C ASP A 209 -8.67 -17.42 14.50
N LEU A 210 -7.96 -18.51 14.77
CA LEU A 210 -6.85 -18.96 13.97
C LEU A 210 -7.34 -19.49 12.61
N LEU A 211 -6.69 -19.03 11.54
CA LEU A 211 -6.89 -19.51 10.18
C LEU A 211 -5.84 -20.53 9.79
N SER A 212 -4.58 -20.21 10.03
CA SER A 212 -3.46 -21.06 9.64
C SER A 212 -2.22 -20.80 10.48
N VAL A 213 -1.33 -21.79 10.46
CA VAL A 213 -0.03 -21.79 11.12
C VAL A 213 1.01 -22.23 10.11
N ILE A 214 2.07 -21.46 9.93
CA ILE A 214 3.27 -21.90 9.24
C ILE A 214 4.25 -22.37 10.30
N CYS A 215 4.77 -23.57 10.14
CA CYS A 215 5.77 -24.17 11.02
C CYS A 215 7.11 -24.28 10.29
N HIS A 216 8.20 -24.26 11.05
CA HIS A 216 9.53 -24.53 10.53
C HIS A 216 10.15 -25.67 11.34
N HIS A 217 10.59 -26.72 10.67
CA HIS A 217 11.35 -27.82 11.26
C HIS A 217 12.82 -27.72 10.88
N GLY A 218 13.73 -28.17 11.74
CA GLY A 218 15.17 -28.09 11.50
C GLY A 218 15.85 -26.85 12.11
N THR A 219 17.07 -26.58 11.66
CA THR A 219 17.97 -25.56 12.21
C THR A 219 17.86 -24.25 11.44
N ALA A 220 18.55 -23.19 11.91
CA ALA A 220 18.57 -21.91 11.21
C ALA A 220 19.26 -21.98 9.83
N SER A 221 20.10 -22.99 9.58
CA SER A 221 20.85 -23.15 8.33
C SER A 221 20.23 -24.15 7.35
N SER A 222 19.37 -25.05 7.83
CA SER A 222 18.70 -26.06 7.03
C SER A 222 17.41 -26.47 7.72
N GLY A 223 16.29 -26.35 7.03
CA GLY A 223 15.00 -26.70 7.58
C GLY A 223 13.94 -26.88 6.51
N HIS A 224 12.73 -27.15 6.98
CA HIS A 224 11.57 -27.48 6.18
C HIS A 224 10.35 -26.73 6.69
N TYR A 225 9.54 -26.19 5.78
CA TYR A 225 8.33 -25.46 6.15
C TYR A 225 7.11 -26.29 5.81
N ILE A 226 6.18 -26.36 6.75
CA ILE A 226 4.84 -26.94 6.54
C ILE A 226 3.79 -25.92 6.98
N ALA A 227 2.55 -26.13 6.55
CA ALA A 227 1.44 -25.27 6.97
C ALA A 227 0.25 -26.10 7.49
N TYR A 228 -0.30 -25.69 8.62
CA TYR A 228 -1.62 -26.14 9.07
C TYR A 228 -2.65 -25.09 8.68
N CYS A 229 -3.69 -25.47 7.94
CA CYS A 229 -4.74 -24.54 7.49
C CYS A 229 -6.13 -25.10 7.83
N ARG A 230 -7.01 -24.26 8.37
CA ARG A 230 -8.42 -24.60 8.58
C ARG A 230 -9.19 -24.39 7.27
N ASN A 231 -9.90 -25.42 6.83
CA ASN A 231 -10.74 -25.35 5.65
C ASN A 231 -12.09 -24.73 6.00
N ASN A 232 -12.44 -23.60 5.37
CA ASN A 232 -13.68 -22.87 5.67
C ASN A 232 -14.97 -23.59 5.23
N LEU A 233 -14.89 -24.65 4.41
CA LEU A 233 -16.07 -25.39 3.93
C LEU A 233 -16.56 -26.42 4.93
N ASN A 234 -15.65 -27.13 5.59
CA ASN A 234 -15.96 -28.19 6.55
C ASN A 234 -15.49 -27.90 7.98
N ASN A 235 -14.75 -26.80 8.18
CA ASN A 235 -14.14 -26.38 9.45
C ASN A 235 -13.11 -27.35 10.05
N LEU A 236 -12.55 -28.27 9.25
CA LEU A 236 -11.50 -29.21 9.64
C LEU A 236 -10.10 -28.65 9.35
N TRP A 237 -9.09 -29.20 10.01
CA TRP A 237 -7.68 -28.81 9.85
C TRP A 237 -6.94 -29.77 8.93
N TYR A 238 -6.07 -29.20 8.10
CA TYR A 238 -5.21 -29.94 7.19
C TYR A 238 -3.77 -29.48 7.34
N GLU A 239 -2.85 -30.43 7.35
CA GLU A 239 -1.42 -30.22 7.14
C GLU A 239 -1.13 -30.23 5.65
N PHE A 240 -0.37 -29.23 5.22
CA PHE A 240 0.16 -29.09 3.87
C PHE A 240 1.68 -29.18 3.97
N ASP A 241 2.20 -30.32 3.53
CA ASP A 241 3.64 -30.61 3.44
C ASP A 241 3.99 -30.80 1.95
N ASP A 242 4.44 -29.72 1.32
CA ASP A 242 4.68 -29.63 -0.12
C ASP A 242 3.50 -30.14 -0.97
N GLN A 243 3.64 -31.34 -1.53
CA GLN A 243 2.63 -31.99 -2.39
C GLN A 243 1.62 -32.85 -1.62
N SER A 244 1.86 -33.06 -0.32
CA SER A 244 1.07 -33.92 0.56
C SER A 244 0.10 -33.10 1.39
N VAL A 245 -1.17 -33.52 1.39
CA VAL A 245 -2.23 -32.89 2.20
C VAL A 245 -2.89 -33.96 3.06
N THR A 246 -2.85 -33.76 4.37
CA THR A 246 -3.36 -34.71 5.37
C THR A 246 -4.29 -34.02 6.35
N GLU A 247 -5.44 -34.62 6.63
CA GLU A 247 -6.34 -34.12 7.68
C GLU A 247 -5.68 -34.35 9.05
N VAL A 248 -5.74 -33.35 9.92
CA VAL A 248 -5.16 -33.41 11.27
C VAL A 248 -6.14 -32.91 12.32
N SER A 249 -5.91 -33.34 13.56
CA SER A 249 -6.72 -32.91 14.70
C SER A 249 -6.32 -31.51 15.19
N GLU A 250 -7.23 -30.82 15.87
CA GLU A 250 -6.94 -29.53 16.53
C GLU A 250 -5.78 -29.61 17.52
N SER A 251 -5.63 -30.73 18.23
CA SER A 251 -4.54 -30.94 19.18
C SER A 251 -3.18 -31.04 18.47
N THR A 252 -3.14 -31.60 17.25
CA THR A 252 -1.92 -31.57 16.41
C THR A 252 -1.49 -30.14 16.14
N VAL A 253 -2.44 -29.28 15.75
CA VAL A 253 -2.18 -27.86 15.44
C VAL A 253 -1.73 -27.08 16.67
N GLN A 254 -2.38 -27.25 17.82
CA GLN A 254 -2.02 -26.57 19.07
C GLN A 254 -0.60 -26.89 19.58
N ASN A 255 -0.13 -28.10 19.28
CA ASN A 255 1.21 -28.56 19.68
C ASN A 255 2.30 -28.24 18.65
N ALA A 256 1.95 -27.58 17.55
CA ALA A 256 2.90 -27.27 16.48
C ALA A 256 3.94 -26.22 16.90
N GLU A 257 5.16 -26.32 16.36
CA GLU A 257 6.20 -25.29 16.49
C GLU A 257 5.92 -24.10 15.56
N ALA A 258 4.86 -23.34 15.89
CA ALA A 258 4.40 -22.21 15.10
C ALA A 258 5.52 -21.19 14.84
N TYR A 259 5.73 -20.81 13.59
CA TYR A 259 6.63 -19.74 13.17
C TYR A 259 5.85 -18.48 12.76
N VAL A 260 4.79 -18.64 11.96
CA VAL A 260 3.86 -17.56 11.60
C VAL A 260 2.43 -18.03 11.85
N LEU A 261 1.60 -17.18 12.46
CA LEU A 261 0.21 -17.43 12.76
C LEU A 261 -0.64 -16.42 11.99
N PHE A 262 -1.68 -16.90 11.30
CA PHE A 262 -2.69 -16.03 10.68
C PHE A 262 -3.99 -16.15 11.45
N TYR A 263 -4.47 -15.01 11.94
CA TYR A 263 -5.68 -14.90 12.73
C TYR A 263 -6.70 -14.05 11.96
N ARG A 264 -7.97 -14.47 11.91
CA ARG A 264 -9.08 -13.65 11.39
C ARG A 264 -9.86 -13.00 12.53
N LYS A 265 -10.37 -11.79 12.33
CA LYS A 265 -11.36 -11.23 13.26
C LYS A 265 -12.57 -12.15 13.37
N SER A 266 -13.07 -12.27 14.58
CA SER A 266 -14.26 -13.05 14.91
C SER A 266 -15.34 -12.16 15.52
N SER A 267 -16.56 -12.25 14.97
CA SER A 267 -17.75 -11.60 15.52
C SER A 267 -18.98 -12.46 15.25
N GLU A 268 -19.66 -12.85 16.31
CA GLU A 268 -20.93 -13.59 16.20
C GLU A 268 -22.01 -12.73 15.55
N GLU A 269 -22.04 -11.43 15.83
CA GLU A 269 -23.02 -10.48 15.29
C GLU A 269 -22.88 -10.40 13.77
N ALA A 270 -21.64 -10.30 13.26
CA ALA A 270 -21.37 -10.31 11.84
C ALA A 270 -21.80 -11.64 11.19
N GLN A 271 -21.52 -12.78 11.83
CA GLN A 271 -21.95 -14.09 11.32
C GLN A 271 -23.47 -14.24 11.29
N LYS A 272 -24.17 -13.84 12.35
CA LYS A 272 -25.65 -13.85 12.44
C LYS A 272 -26.26 -13.00 11.34
N GLU A 273 -25.71 -11.80 11.10
CA GLU A 273 -26.16 -10.90 10.04
C GLU A 273 -25.96 -11.51 8.65
N ARG A 274 -24.79 -12.07 8.36
CA ARG A 274 -24.53 -12.74 7.07
C ARG A 274 -25.52 -13.87 6.80
N ARG A 275 -25.80 -14.72 7.80
CA ARG A 275 -26.78 -15.81 7.68
C ARG A 275 -28.18 -15.24 7.41
N ARG A 276 -28.57 -14.18 8.12
CA ARG A 276 -29.85 -13.49 7.92
C ARG A 276 -29.99 -12.96 6.49
N ILE A 277 -29.02 -12.18 6.01
CA ILE A 277 -29.04 -11.61 4.66
C ILE A 277 -29.02 -12.70 3.58
N SER A 278 -28.23 -13.76 3.77
CA SER A 278 -28.19 -14.90 2.84
C SER A 278 -29.55 -15.59 2.73
N ASN A 279 -30.26 -15.74 3.84
CA ASN A 279 -31.61 -16.32 3.83
C ASN A 279 -32.61 -15.40 3.12
N LEU A 280 -32.53 -14.09 3.33
CA LEU A 280 -33.39 -13.12 2.65
C LEU A 280 -33.19 -13.11 1.13
N LEU A 281 -31.94 -13.24 0.66
CA LEU A 281 -31.63 -13.32 -0.77
C LEU A 281 -32.29 -14.54 -1.45
N ASN A 282 -32.48 -15.64 -0.72
CA ASN A 282 -33.09 -16.85 -1.26
C ASN A 282 -34.62 -16.77 -1.37
N ILE A 283 -35.27 -15.88 -0.62
CA ILE A 283 -36.74 -15.80 -0.54
C ILE A 283 -37.35 -15.05 -1.74
N MET A 284 -36.54 -14.32 -2.52
CA MET A 284 -36.90 -13.65 -3.78
C MET A 284 -38.26 -12.92 -3.74
N GLU A 285 -38.51 -12.11 -2.70
CA GLU A 285 -39.67 -11.22 -2.72
C GLU A 285 -39.46 -10.15 -3.81
N PRO A 286 -40.39 -10.01 -4.78
CA PRO A 286 -40.31 -8.97 -5.79
C PRO A 286 -40.47 -7.59 -5.13
N SER A 287 -39.46 -6.74 -5.26
CA SER A 287 -39.50 -5.35 -4.79
C SER A 287 -39.71 -4.38 -5.95
N LEU A 288 -40.46 -3.29 -5.70
CA LEU A 288 -40.73 -2.23 -6.68
C LEU A 288 -39.47 -1.47 -7.11
N LEU A 289 -38.49 -1.39 -6.22
CA LEU A 289 -37.17 -0.81 -6.48
C LEU A 289 -36.10 -1.88 -6.31
N GLN A 290 -35.05 -1.78 -7.13
CA GLN A 290 -33.87 -2.62 -7.06
C GLN A 290 -32.64 -1.74 -6.96
N PHE A 291 -31.65 -2.20 -6.21
CA PHE A 291 -30.39 -1.50 -6.00
C PHE A 291 -29.22 -2.34 -6.49
N TYR A 292 -28.22 -1.69 -7.05
CA TYR A 292 -26.97 -2.31 -7.45
C TYR A 292 -25.91 -2.06 -6.38
N ILE A 293 -25.26 -3.15 -5.97
CA ILE A 293 -24.16 -3.11 -5.01
C ILE A 293 -22.91 -3.73 -5.61
N SER A 294 -21.76 -3.20 -5.22
CA SER A 294 -20.46 -3.76 -5.58
C SER A 294 -20.32 -5.21 -5.08
N ARG A 295 -19.96 -6.13 -5.97
CA ARG A 295 -19.55 -7.49 -5.61
C ARG A 295 -18.27 -7.47 -4.79
N GLN A 296 -17.37 -6.50 -5.00
CA GLN A 296 -16.17 -6.35 -4.19
C GLN A 296 -16.53 -6.04 -2.73
N TRP A 297 -17.47 -5.11 -2.49
CA TRP A 297 -17.94 -4.84 -1.14
C TRP A 297 -18.71 -6.04 -0.56
N LEU A 298 -19.55 -6.70 -1.36
CA LEU A 298 -20.28 -7.88 -0.91
C LEU A 298 -19.35 -9.03 -0.51
N ASN A 299 -18.23 -9.20 -1.20
CA ASN A 299 -17.21 -10.18 -0.84
C ASN A 299 -16.61 -9.86 0.53
N LYS A 300 -16.33 -8.58 0.81
CA LYS A 300 -15.93 -8.15 2.17
C LYS A 300 -17.03 -8.44 3.17
N PHE A 301 -18.30 -8.13 2.87
CA PHE A 301 -19.40 -8.46 3.78
C PHE A 301 -19.47 -9.96 4.12
N LYS A 302 -19.20 -10.83 3.15
CA LYS A 302 -19.23 -12.29 3.34
C LYS A 302 -18.06 -12.80 4.19
N THR A 303 -16.89 -12.16 4.13
CA THR A 303 -15.66 -12.67 4.75
C THR A 303 -15.21 -11.86 5.97
N PHE A 304 -15.38 -10.55 5.97
CA PHE A 304 -14.83 -9.62 6.96
C PHE A 304 -15.81 -9.39 8.11
N ALA A 305 -15.32 -9.45 9.34
CA ALA A 305 -16.07 -9.04 10.52
C ALA A 305 -16.47 -7.55 10.43
N GLU A 306 -15.60 -6.72 9.85
CA GLU A 306 -15.85 -5.30 9.62
C GLU A 306 -15.68 -4.93 8.12
N PRO A 307 -16.71 -5.17 7.28
CA PRO A 307 -16.62 -4.88 5.84
C PRO A 307 -16.48 -3.39 5.50
N GLY A 308 -16.79 -2.52 6.47
CA GLY A 308 -16.80 -1.07 6.31
C GLY A 308 -18.02 -0.56 5.53
N PRO A 309 -18.09 0.76 5.27
CA PRO A 309 -19.21 1.36 4.55
C PRO A 309 -19.33 0.84 3.13
N ILE A 310 -20.57 0.75 2.62
CA ILE A 310 -20.85 0.35 1.25
C ILE A 310 -20.11 1.30 0.31
N SER A 311 -19.42 0.75 -0.69
CA SER A 311 -18.73 1.54 -1.71
C SER A 311 -19.01 0.94 -3.08
N ASN A 312 -19.62 1.74 -3.94
CA ASN A 312 -19.91 1.40 -5.34
C ASN A 312 -18.92 2.05 -6.34
N ASN A 313 -17.85 2.67 -5.82
CA ASN A 313 -16.85 3.39 -6.61
C ASN A 313 -15.95 2.47 -7.46
N ASP A 314 -15.98 1.16 -7.22
CA ASP A 314 -15.27 0.18 -8.03
C ASP A 314 -15.91 -0.02 -9.41
N PHE A 315 -17.20 0.26 -9.57
CA PHE A 315 -17.88 0.22 -10.87
C PHE A 315 -18.41 1.58 -11.35
N LEU A 316 -18.43 2.59 -10.49
CA LEU A 316 -18.82 3.97 -10.86
C LEU A 316 -17.61 4.88 -11.05
N CYS A 317 -17.77 5.88 -11.92
CA CYS A 317 -16.89 7.04 -11.97
C CYS A 317 -17.36 8.13 -10.99
N ILE A 318 -16.56 9.18 -10.85
CA ILE A 318 -16.88 10.36 -10.02
C ILE A 318 -18.14 11.12 -10.48
N HIS A 319 -18.57 10.92 -11.72
CA HIS A 319 -19.81 11.52 -12.27
C HIS A 319 -21.06 10.67 -11.97
N GLY A 320 -20.92 9.54 -11.27
CA GLY A 320 -22.03 8.66 -10.88
C GLY A 320 -22.50 7.65 -11.93
N GLY A 321 -21.88 7.63 -13.12
CA GLY A 321 -22.16 6.63 -14.17
C GLY A 321 -21.07 5.57 -14.29
N ILE A 322 -21.32 4.55 -15.11
CA ILE A 322 -20.36 3.48 -15.40
C ILE A 322 -19.27 4.03 -16.35
N PRO A 323 -17.97 3.90 -16.03
CA PRO A 323 -16.91 4.21 -16.99
C PRO A 323 -17.08 3.37 -18.26
N PRO A 324 -16.97 3.93 -19.48
CA PRO A 324 -17.18 3.19 -20.73
C PRO A 324 -16.33 1.91 -20.84
N ARG A 325 -15.09 1.96 -20.33
CA ARG A 325 -14.15 0.82 -20.28
C ARG A 325 -14.62 -0.36 -19.42
N LYS A 326 -15.63 -0.16 -18.55
CA LYS A 326 -16.21 -1.18 -17.67
C LYS A 326 -17.57 -1.69 -18.15
N ALA A 327 -18.16 -1.03 -19.15
CA ALA A 327 -19.53 -1.31 -19.57
C ALA A 327 -19.72 -2.75 -20.07
N SER A 328 -18.72 -3.33 -20.74
CA SER A 328 -18.79 -4.69 -21.30
C SER A 328 -18.79 -5.81 -20.26
N TYR A 329 -18.38 -5.54 -19.02
CA TYR A 329 -18.29 -6.53 -17.93
C TYR A 329 -18.92 -6.02 -16.64
N ILE A 330 -19.89 -5.10 -16.73
CA ILE A 330 -20.51 -4.52 -15.53
C ILE A 330 -21.21 -5.56 -14.66
N GLU A 331 -21.79 -6.60 -15.28
CA GLU A 331 -22.49 -7.69 -14.58
C GLU A 331 -21.56 -8.49 -13.64
N ASP A 332 -20.27 -8.54 -13.95
CA ASP A 332 -19.23 -9.18 -13.15
C ASP A 332 -18.82 -8.31 -11.94
N LEU A 333 -19.18 -7.03 -11.93
CA LEU A 333 -18.84 -6.08 -10.87
C LEU A 333 -19.99 -5.85 -9.89
N VAL A 334 -21.25 -6.00 -10.34
CA VAL A 334 -22.43 -5.62 -9.55
C VAL A 334 -23.32 -6.81 -9.21
N LEU A 335 -23.99 -6.72 -8.08
CA LEU A 335 -25.13 -7.57 -7.74
C LEU A 335 -26.36 -6.70 -7.56
N MET A 336 -27.47 -7.14 -8.14
CA MET A 336 -28.78 -6.53 -7.93
C MET A 336 -29.40 -7.06 -6.63
N LEU A 337 -29.88 -6.16 -5.78
CA LEU A 337 -30.51 -6.43 -4.50
C LEU A 337 -31.94 -5.89 -4.48
N PRO A 338 -32.88 -6.64 -3.87
CA PRO A 338 -34.17 -6.11 -3.48
C PRO A 338 -34.03 -4.94 -2.50
N GLN A 339 -35.01 -4.01 -2.52
CA GLN A 339 -34.99 -2.80 -1.69
C GLN A 339 -34.85 -3.08 -0.19
N ASN A 340 -35.60 -4.06 0.34
CA ASN A 340 -35.54 -4.41 1.77
C ASN A 340 -34.14 -4.86 2.22
N ILE A 341 -33.41 -5.58 1.38
CA ILE A 341 -32.03 -6.00 1.65
C ILE A 341 -31.09 -4.81 1.57
N TRP A 342 -31.24 -3.95 0.56
CA TRP A 342 -30.49 -2.71 0.45
C TRP A 342 -30.67 -1.83 1.68
N ASP A 343 -31.91 -1.56 2.11
CA ASP A 343 -32.21 -0.70 3.24
C ASP A 343 -31.62 -1.26 4.55
N ASN A 344 -31.63 -2.58 4.73
CA ASN A 344 -30.98 -3.23 5.87
C ASN A 344 -29.46 -3.04 5.86
N LEU A 345 -28.80 -3.31 4.73
CA LEU A 345 -27.36 -3.13 4.60
C LEU A 345 -26.96 -1.66 4.75
N TYR A 346 -27.69 -0.75 4.11
CA TYR A 346 -27.42 0.68 4.13
C TYR A 346 -27.66 1.28 5.51
N SER A 347 -28.73 0.92 6.21
CA SER A 347 -28.99 1.41 7.58
C SER A 347 -27.90 0.99 8.58
N ARG A 348 -27.28 -0.18 8.38
CA ARG A 348 -26.21 -0.69 9.26
C ARG A 348 -24.82 -0.19 8.90
N TYR A 349 -24.46 -0.21 7.61
CA TYR A 349 -23.09 0.07 7.15
C TYR A 349 -22.93 1.47 6.55
N GLY A 350 -24.02 2.12 6.15
CA GLY A 350 -23.99 3.40 5.44
C GLY A 350 -23.14 3.35 4.16
N GLY A 351 -22.56 4.49 3.81
CA GLY A 351 -21.68 4.63 2.64
C GLY A 351 -22.44 5.07 1.39
N GLY A 352 -22.01 4.60 0.22
CA GLY A 352 -22.63 4.90 -1.05
C GLY A 352 -21.64 5.04 -2.22
N PRO A 353 -22.09 5.63 -3.34
CA PRO A 353 -23.46 6.11 -3.57
C PRO A 353 -24.48 4.97 -3.72
N ALA A 354 -25.75 5.25 -3.38
CA ALA A 354 -26.86 4.33 -3.70
C ALA A 354 -27.10 4.32 -5.22
N VAL A 355 -27.30 3.14 -5.80
CA VAL A 355 -27.45 2.99 -7.25
C VAL A 355 -28.70 2.18 -7.54
N ASN A 356 -29.70 2.79 -8.16
CA ASN A 356 -30.94 2.13 -8.58
C ASN A 356 -31.07 1.99 -10.10
N HIS A 357 -30.13 2.57 -10.85
CA HIS A 357 -30.11 2.50 -12.31
C HIS A 357 -28.66 2.55 -12.82
N LEU A 358 -28.35 1.75 -13.83
CA LEU A 358 -27.04 1.67 -14.46
C LEU A 358 -27.06 2.40 -15.81
N TYR A 359 -26.12 3.32 -16.01
CA TYR A 359 -25.96 4.04 -17.28
C TYR A 359 -24.48 4.28 -17.57
N ILE A 360 -24.12 4.27 -18.85
CA ILE A 360 -22.76 4.63 -19.27
C ILE A 360 -22.56 6.12 -19.04
N CYS A 361 -21.46 6.50 -18.39
CA CYS A 361 -21.13 7.89 -18.14
C CYS A 361 -20.75 8.61 -19.42
N HIS A 362 -21.62 9.51 -19.89
CA HIS A 362 -21.38 10.29 -21.11
C HIS A 362 -20.17 11.22 -21.01
N THR A 363 -19.92 11.83 -19.84
CA THR A 363 -18.72 12.65 -19.63
C THR A 363 -17.45 11.82 -19.80
N CYS A 364 -17.38 10.63 -19.19
CA CYS A 364 -16.24 9.73 -19.37
C CYS A 364 -16.11 9.20 -20.80
N GLN A 365 -17.22 9.07 -21.53
CA GLN A 365 -17.22 8.69 -22.93
C GLN A 365 -16.60 9.78 -23.81
N ILE A 366 -17.02 11.03 -23.64
CA ILE A 366 -16.43 12.18 -24.36
C ILE A 366 -14.93 12.28 -24.09
N GLU A 367 -14.51 12.14 -22.83
CA GLU A 367 -13.08 12.20 -22.50
C GLU A 367 -12.28 11.03 -23.10
N LEU A 368 -12.87 9.84 -23.17
CA LEU A 368 -12.26 8.69 -23.85
C LEU A 368 -12.10 8.94 -25.35
N GLU A 369 -13.15 9.42 -26.01
CA GLU A 369 -13.15 9.73 -27.44
C GLU A 369 -12.15 10.85 -27.78
N LYS A 370 -12.03 11.88 -26.92
CA LYS A 370 -11.00 12.93 -27.06
C LYS A 370 -9.58 12.36 -26.97
N ILE A 371 -9.34 11.46 -26.01
CA ILE A 371 -8.02 10.82 -25.85
C ILE A 371 -7.70 9.94 -27.07
N GLU A 372 -8.66 9.15 -27.55
CA GLU A 372 -8.47 8.31 -28.74
C GLU A 372 -8.23 9.13 -30.01
N LYS A 373 -9.00 10.22 -30.20
CA LYS A 373 -8.77 11.17 -31.29
C LYS A 373 -7.37 11.77 -31.21
N ARG A 374 -6.94 12.20 -30.01
CA ARG A 374 -5.59 12.73 -29.79
C ARG A 374 -4.51 11.72 -30.16
N ARG A 375 -4.61 10.47 -29.67
CA ARG A 375 -3.65 9.39 -29.99
C ARG A 375 -3.54 9.15 -31.49
N LYS A 376 -4.69 9.08 -32.17
CA LYS A 376 -4.75 8.88 -33.62
C LYS A 376 -4.10 10.04 -34.37
N THR A 377 -4.47 11.28 -34.03
CA THR A 377 -3.89 12.48 -34.67
C THR A 377 -2.39 12.58 -34.44
N GLU A 378 -1.91 12.33 -33.23
CA GLU A 378 -0.47 12.36 -32.95
C GLU A 378 0.31 11.29 -33.71
N LEU A 379 -0.20 10.05 -33.75
CA LEU A 379 0.43 8.96 -34.48
C LEU A 379 0.44 9.22 -36.00
N GLU A 380 -0.66 9.70 -36.57
CA GLU A 380 -0.77 10.02 -37.99
C GLU A 380 0.19 11.14 -38.40
N ILE A 381 0.28 12.22 -37.61
CA ILE A 381 1.22 13.31 -37.88
C ILE A 381 2.65 12.81 -37.76
N PHE A 382 2.99 12.05 -36.72
CA PHE A 382 4.32 11.47 -36.55
C PHE A 382 4.72 10.59 -37.74
N ILE A 383 3.85 9.66 -38.18
CA ILE A 383 4.12 8.79 -39.33
C ILE A 383 4.37 9.61 -40.59
N ARG A 384 3.56 10.66 -40.81
CA ARG A 384 3.72 11.55 -41.97
C ARG A 384 5.06 12.30 -41.95
N LEU A 385 5.42 12.90 -40.80
CA LEU A 385 6.67 13.63 -40.64
C LEU A 385 7.88 12.70 -40.75
N ASN A 386 7.82 11.52 -40.12
CA ASN A 386 8.88 10.53 -40.20
C ASN A 386 9.07 10.02 -41.63
N ARG A 387 7.99 9.78 -42.40
CA ARG A 387 8.10 9.40 -43.81
C ARG A 387 8.79 10.49 -44.64
N ALA A 388 8.35 11.74 -44.50
CA ALA A 388 8.96 12.87 -45.21
C ALA A 388 10.46 13.00 -44.90
N PHE A 389 10.84 12.78 -43.64
CA PHE A 389 12.23 12.79 -43.20
C PHE A 389 13.06 11.63 -43.79
N GLN A 390 12.48 10.44 -43.98
CA GLN A 390 13.17 9.31 -44.62
C GLN A 390 13.32 9.50 -46.15
N GLU A 391 12.48 10.33 -46.77
CA GLU A 391 12.53 10.68 -48.19
C GLU A 391 13.52 11.82 -48.48
N GLU A 392 14.11 12.45 -47.46
CA GLU A 392 15.07 13.55 -47.61
C GLU A 392 16.48 13.01 -47.89
N ASP A 393 17.02 13.32 -49.08
CA ASP A 393 18.30 12.78 -49.56
C ASP A 393 19.53 13.24 -48.74
N SER A 394 19.44 14.33 -47.96
CA SER A 394 20.55 14.83 -47.12
C SER A 394 20.12 15.85 -46.03
N PRO A 395 19.49 15.42 -44.93
CA PRO A 395 19.10 16.33 -43.86
C PRO A 395 20.31 17.02 -43.20
N ALA A 396 20.31 18.35 -43.19
CA ALA A 396 21.41 19.16 -42.66
C ALA A 396 21.44 19.26 -41.12
N THR A 397 20.35 18.90 -40.44
CA THR A 397 20.21 19.03 -38.98
C THR A 397 19.32 17.92 -38.44
N PHE A 398 19.74 17.29 -37.33
CA PHE A 398 18.98 16.27 -36.61
C PHE A 398 18.70 16.71 -35.20
N TYR A 399 17.50 16.43 -34.70
CA TYR A 399 17.16 16.62 -33.30
C TYR A 399 17.23 15.28 -32.57
N CYS A 400 17.71 15.29 -31.33
CA CYS A 400 17.76 14.09 -30.49
C CYS A 400 16.65 14.08 -29.45
N ILE A 401 16.05 12.90 -29.26
CA ILE A 401 15.02 12.66 -28.26
C ILE A 401 15.38 11.46 -27.39
N SER A 402 15.13 11.59 -26.09
CA SER A 402 15.32 10.50 -25.11
C SER A 402 14.46 9.29 -25.47
N MET A 403 15.07 8.12 -25.66
CA MET A 403 14.31 6.90 -25.96
C MET A 403 13.44 6.45 -24.78
N GLN A 404 13.76 6.85 -23.54
CA GLN A 404 12.89 6.64 -22.39
C GLN A 404 11.55 7.37 -22.60
N TRP A 405 11.61 8.67 -22.86
CA TRP A 405 10.41 9.49 -23.08
C TRP A 405 9.67 9.05 -24.35
N PHE A 406 10.41 8.74 -25.42
CA PHE A 406 9.81 8.29 -26.67
C PHE A 406 9.04 6.97 -26.50
N ARG A 407 9.53 6.02 -25.69
CA ARG A 407 8.81 4.78 -25.37
C ARG A 407 7.53 5.04 -24.58
N GLU A 408 7.52 6.02 -23.67
CA GLU A 408 6.32 6.45 -22.94
C GLU A 408 5.29 7.06 -23.90
N TRP A 409 5.73 7.95 -24.79
CA TRP A 409 4.88 8.51 -25.86
C TRP A 409 4.33 7.42 -26.79
N GLU A 410 5.19 6.51 -27.26
CA GLU A 410 4.81 5.39 -28.13
C GLU A 410 3.76 4.50 -27.45
N SER A 411 3.94 4.21 -26.17
CA SER A 411 2.98 3.44 -25.35
C SER A 411 1.62 4.14 -25.27
N PHE A 412 1.61 5.47 -25.09
CA PHE A 412 0.40 6.27 -25.08
C PHE A 412 -0.33 6.25 -26.43
N VAL A 413 0.34 6.55 -27.55
CA VAL A 413 -0.31 6.59 -28.87
C VAL A 413 -0.76 5.22 -29.37
N LYS A 414 -0.08 4.13 -28.96
CA LYS A 414 -0.52 2.74 -29.18
C LYS A 414 -1.62 2.28 -28.23
N GLY A 415 -2.00 3.12 -27.27
CA GLY A 415 -3.08 2.85 -26.32
C GLY A 415 -2.77 1.81 -25.25
N LYS A 416 -1.49 1.50 -25.02
CA LYS A 416 -1.03 0.61 -23.94
C LYS A 416 -1.13 1.29 -22.58
N ASP A 417 -0.74 2.56 -22.50
CA ASP A 417 -0.88 3.38 -21.30
C ASP A 417 -2.08 4.33 -21.38
N GLY A 418 -2.70 4.62 -20.22
CA GLY A 418 -3.86 5.50 -20.12
C GLY A 418 -3.50 6.99 -20.20
N ASP A 419 -2.40 7.36 -19.57
CA ASP A 419 -1.97 8.75 -19.42
C ASP A 419 -0.97 9.16 -20.52
N PRO A 420 -1.02 10.40 -21.02
CA PRO A 420 0.00 10.93 -21.91
C PRO A 420 1.34 11.09 -21.16
N PRO A 421 2.49 11.03 -21.86
CA PRO A 421 3.78 11.30 -21.24
C PRO A 421 3.84 12.75 -20.71
N GLY A 422 4.73 12.97 -19.75
CA GLY A 422 5.04 14.32 -19.27
C GLY A 422 5.81 15.15 -20.31
N PRO A 423 6.34 16.32 -19.93
CA PRO A 423 7.21 17.11 -20.81
C PRO A 423 8.41 16.30 -21.30
N ILE A 424 8.90 16.60 -22.51
CA ILE A 424 10.09 15.94 -23.07
C ILE A 424 11.25 16.14 -22.10
N ASP A 425 11.87 15.05 -21.66
CA ASP A 425 13.03 15.07 -20.77
C ASP A 425 14.27 14.50 -21.46
N ASN A 426 15.09 15.41 -21.97
CA ASN A 426 16.38 15.11 -22.58
C ASN A 426 17.56 15.26 -21.61
N THR A 427 17.32 15.53 -20.32
CA THR A 427 18.40 15.83 -19.35
C THR A 427 19.41 14.69 -19.23
N LYS A 428 18.95 13.43 -19.37
CA LYS A 428 19.81 12.24 -19.30
C LYS A 428 20.66 12.02 -20.56
N ILE A 429 20.23 12.57 -21.69
CA ILE A 429 20.94 12.43 -22.98
C ILE A 429 21.76 13.68 -23.33
N ALA A 430 21.59 14.79 -22.60
CA ALA A 430 22.25 16.05 -22.85
C ALA A 430 23.47 16.27 -21.95
N VAL A 431 24.53 16.87 -22.50
CA VAL A 431 25.68 17.41 -21.75
C VAL A 431 25.91 18.84 -22.20
N THR A 432 26.08 19.75 -21.24
CA THR A 432 26.41 21.15 -21.54
C THR A 432 27.94 21.32 -21.57
N LYS A 433 28.48 21.75 -22.72
CA LYS A 433 29.90 22.14 -22.87
C LYS A 433 29.96 23.56 -23.42
N CYS A 434 30.63 24.46 -22.71
CA CYS A 434 30.82 25.87 -23.11
C CYS A 434 29.50 26.61 -23.44
N GLY A 435 28.41 26.31 -22.73
CA GLY A 435 27.08 26.90 -22.97
C GLY A 435 26.27 26.22 -24.08
N ASN A 436 26.86 25.31 -24.87
CA ASN A 436 26.17 24.55 -25.89
C ASN A 436 25.70 23.19 -25.35
N VAL A 437 24.45 22.82 -25.64
CA VAL A 437 23.91 21.51 -25.29
C VAL A 437 24.27 20.52 -26.41
N MET A 438 24.96 19.45 -26.04
CA MET A 438 25.40 18.39 -26.95
C MET A 438 24.88 17.03 -26.51
N LEU A 439 24.80 16.08 -27.43
CA LEU A 439 24.45 14.70 -27.12
C LEU A 439 25.56 14.03 -26.28
N LYS A 440 25.17 13.36 -25.21
CA LYS A 440 26.05 12.53 -24.39
C LYS A 440 26.43 11.28 -25.17
N GLN A 441 27.73 10.98 -25.24
CA GLN A 441 28.22 9.77 -25.91
C GLN A 441 27.64 8.51 -25.26
N GLY A 442 27.07 7.61 -26.08
CA GLY A 442 26.44 6.37 -25.62
C GLY A 442 25.07 6.53 -24.94
N ALA A 443 24.43 7.70 -25.03
CA ALA A 443 23.08 7.88 -24.54
C ALA A 443 22.04 7.13 -25.39
N ASP A 444 21.00 6.61 -24.75
CA ASP A 444 19.84 5.99 -25.40
C ASP A 444 18.94 7.08 -26.00
N SER A 445 19.30 7.55 -27.20
CA SER A 445 18.62 8.62 -27.92
C SER A 445 18.21 8.22 -29.33
N GLY A 446 17.04 8.66 -29.78
CA GLY A 446 16.59 8.60 -31.17
C GLY A 446 16.87 9.90 -31.91
N GLN A 447 17.02 9.83 -33.23
CA GLN A 447 17.13 10.98 -34.12
C GLN A 447 15.78 11.24 -34.79
N ILE A 448 15.36 12.51 -34.82
CA ILE A 448 14.11 12.95 -35.44
C ILE A 448 14.33 14.25 -36.23
N SER A 449 13.43 14.55 -37.16
CA SER A 449 13.46 15.80 -37.92
C SER A 449 13.12 17.01 -37.04
N GLU A 450 13.46 18.21 -37.52
CA GLU A 450 13.10 19.47 -36.87
C GLU A 450 11.57 19.62 -36.72
N GLU A 451 10.81 19.27 -37.75
CA GLU A 451 9.35 19.33 -37.73
C GLU A 451 8.78 18.36 -36.71
N THR A 452 9.38 17.17 -36.58
CA THR A 452 8.97 16.17 -35.59
C THR A 452 9.25 16.65 -34.17
N TRP A 453 10.42 17.25 -33.94
CA TRP A 453 10.76 17.87 -32.65
C TRP A 453 9.78 19.00 -32.31
N ASN A 454 9.58 19.95 -33.22
CA ASN A 454 8.67 21.09 -33.03
C ASN A 454 7.23 20.64 -32.79
N PHE A 455 6.77 19.61 -33.51
CA PHE A 455 5.47 19.00 -33.29
C PHE A 455 5.33 18.44 -31.86
N LEU A 456 6.23 17.58 -31.43
CA LEU A 456 6.18 16.97 -30.09
C LEU A 456 6.36 18.02 -28.98
N GLN A 457 7.29 18.96 -29.15
CA GLN A 457 7.54 20.02 -28.18
C GLN A 457 6.36 21.01 -28.09
N SER A 458 5.62 21.25 -29.17
CA SER A 458 4.42 22.11 -29.13
C SER A 458 3.30 21.52 -28.26
N ILE A 459 3.22 20.19 -28.17
CA ILE A 459 2.20 19.47 -27.39
C ILE A 459 2.67 19.26 -25.95
N TYR A 460 3.91 18.83 -25.77
CA TYR A 460 4.42 18.35 -24.47
C TYR A 460 5.33 19.35 -23.76
N GLY A 461 5.90 20.31 -24.49
CA GLY A 461 6.97 21.18 -23.99
C GLY A 461 8.20 20.37 -23.57
N GLY A 462 9.03 20.97 -22.71
CA GLY A 462 10.22 20.32 -22.18
C GLY A 462 11.50 20.60 -22.98
N GLY A 463 12.49 19.75 -22.79
CA GLY A 463 13.85 19.91 -23.32
C GLY A 463 14.89 19.18 -22.45
N PRO A 464 16.18 19.59 -22.49
CA PRO A 464 16.74 20.58 -23.40
C PRO A 464 16.75 20.08 -24.86
N GLU A 465 16.79 21.03 -25.78
CA GLU A 465 16.99 20.76 -27.20
C GLU A 465 18.43 20.28 -27.45
N VAL A 466 18.56 19.19 -28.20
CA VAL A 466 19.86 18.58 -28.51
C VAL A 466 19.92 18.41 -30.02
N ILE A 467 20.79 19.18 -30.68
CA ILE A 467 20.93 19.20 -32.13
C ILE A 467 22.24 18.50 -32.54
N LEU A 468 22.18 17.64 -33.55
CA LEU A 468 23.33 17.12 -34.28
C LEU A 468 23.38 17.74 -35.68
N ARG A 469 24.52 18.29 -36.07
CA ARG A 469 24.79 18.74 -37.44
C ARG A 469 25.86 17.83 -38.03
N PRO A 470 25.62 17.15 -39.17
CA PRO A 470 26.66 16.36 -39.82
C PRO A 470 27.82 17.28 -40.24
N PRO A 471 29.07 16.81 -40.18
CA PRO A 471 30.23 17.60 -40.58
C PRO A 471 30.13 17.96 -42.06
N VAL A 472 30.27 19.25 -42.39
CA VAL A 472 30.38 19.71 -43.77
C VAL A 472 31.64 19.10 -44.37
N VAL A 473 31.50 18.26 -45.39
CA VAL A 473 32.64 17.80 -46.18
C VAL A 473 33.14 19.00 -46.98
N HIS A 474 34.27 19.58 -46.58
CA HIS A 474 35.00 20.50 -47.45
C HIS A 474 35.54 19.68 -48.63
N VAL A 475 34.90 19.80 -49.78
CA VAL A 475 35.49 19.33 -51.04
C VAL A 475 36.60 20.33 -51.39
N ASP A 476 37.83 19.85 -51.40
CA ASP A 476 39.01 20.64 -51.76
C ASP A 476 38.92 21.03 -53.26
N PRO A 477 38.94 22.32 -53.65
CA PRO A 477 38.79 22.75 -55.04
C PRO A 477 39.86 22.17 -55.98
N ASP A 478 41.00 21.73 -55.43
CA ASP A 478 42.14 21.20 -56.18
C ASP A 478 41.92 19.77 -56.72
N VAL A 479 40.91 19.04 -56.21
CA VAL A 479 40.57 17.70 -56.74
C VAL A 479 39.76 17.79 -58.04
N LEU A 480 38.93 18.82 -58.19
CA LEU A 480 38.13 19.04 -59.40
C LEU A 480 38.98 19.47 -60.61
N GLN A 481 40.08 20.19 -60.38
CA GLN A 481 41.00 20.58 -61.48
C GLN A 481 41.89 19.42 -61.96
N ALA A 482 42.12 18.41 -61.12
CA ALA A 482 42.89 17.23 -61.51
C ALA A 482 42.08 16.28 -62.41
N GLU A 483 40.78 16.12 -62.14
CA GLU A 483 39.89 15.29 -62.97
C GLU A 483 39.63 15.92 -64.36
N GLU A 484 39.47 17.24 -64.44
CA GLU A 484 39.25 17.94 -65.72
C GLU A 484 40.51 17.91 -66.63
N LYS A 485 41.71 17.83 -66.04
CA LYS A 485 42.98 17.77 -66.79
C LYS A 485 43.27 16.38 -67.38
N ILE A 486 42.80 15.32 -66.72
CA ILE A 486 42.93 13.93 -67.20
C ILE A 486 41.95 13.67 -68.35
N GLU A 487 40.74 14.25 -68.31
CA GLU A 487 39.74 14.06 -69.37
C GLU A 487 40.11 14.75 -70.70
N VAL A 488 40.88 15.84 -70.66
CA VAL A 488 41.36 16.55 -71.86
C VAL A 488 42.52 15.82 -72.54
N GLU A 489 43.47 15.24 -71.79
CA GLU A 489 44.60 14.50 -72.39
C GLU A 489 44.19 13.15 -72.98
N THR A 490 43.11 12.53 -72.50
CA THR A 490 42.63 11.23 -73.01
C THR A 490 41.80 11.35 -74.29
N ARG A 491 41.44 12.57 -74.73
CA ARG A 491 40.69 12.83 -75.98
C ARG A 491 41.54 13.25 -77.17
N SER A 492 42.86 13.39 -77.01
CA SER A 492 43.78 13.88 -78.05
C SER A 492 44.92 12.90 -78.44
N LEU A 493 44.75 11.59 -78.20
CA LEU A 493 45.64 10.54 -78.69
C LEU A 493 44.91 9.50 -79.55
#